data_AF-P79072-F1
#
_entry.id   AF-P79072-F1
#
_cell.length_a   1.000
_cell.length_b   1.000
_cell.length_c   1.000
_cell.angle_alpha   90.00
_cell.angle_beta   90.00
_cell.angle_gamma   90.00
#
_symmetry.space_group_name_H-M   'P 1'
#
loop_
_entity.id
_entity.type
_entity.pdbx_description
1 polymer ?
#
loop_
_entity_poly.entity_id
_entity_poly.type
_entity_poly.pdbx_seq_one_letter_code
_entity_poly.pdbx_strand_id
1 'polypeptide(L)'
;MQFSIVALFATGALASVSVCPNGLYSNPQCCGANVLGVAALDCHTPRVDVLTGPIFQAVCAAEGGKQPLCCVVPVAGQDLLCEEAQGTF
;
A
#
# COMPACT_ATOMS: atom_id res chain seq x y z
N MET A 1 26.99 -12.20 39.92
CA MET A 1 26.22 -12.82 38.82
C MET A 1 25.64 -11.67 38.01
N GLN A 2 26.33 -11.30 36.93
CA GLN A 2 26.06 -10.13 36.11
C GLN A 2 25.18 -10.53 34.92
N PHE A 3 23.98 -9.95 34.82
CA PHE A 3 23.04 -10.18 33.72
C PHE A 3 23.24 -9.08 32.67
N SER A 4 24.17 -9.30 31.74
CA SER A 4 24.36 -8.40 30.60
C SER A 4 23.30 -8.67 29.55
N ILE A 5 22.29 -7.80 29.46
CA ILE A 5 21.28 -7.83 28.39
C ILE A 5 21.74 -6.84 27.33
N VAL A 6 22.33 -7.35 26.24
CA VAL A 6 22.70 -6.54 25.07
C VAL A 6 21.45 -6.36 24.22
N ALA A 7 20.80 -5.20 24.33
CA ALA A 7 19.71 -4.83 23.43
C ALA A 7 20.29 -4.28 22.12
N LEU A 8 20.36 -5.13 21.09
CA LEU A 8 20.63 -4.70 19.72
C LEU A 8 19.34 -4.14 19.11
N PHE A 9 19.14 -2.83 19.23
CA PHE A 9 18.15 -2.12 18.43
C PHE A 9 18.72 -1.92 17.02
N ALA A 10 18.42 -2.89 16.14
CA ALA A 10 18.66 -2.74 14.72
C ALA A 10 17.73 -1.65 14.18
N THR A 11 18.26 -0.44 14.02
CA THR A 11 17.62 0.63 13.25
C THR A 11 17.73 0.25 11.78
N GLY A 12 16.77 -0.54 11.31
CA GLY A 12 16.58 -0.77 9.88
C GLY A 12 16.25 0.55 9.21
N ALA A 13 17.08 0.97 8.26
CA ALA A 13 16.78 2.12 7.41
C ALA A 13 15.51 1.82 6.59
N LEU A 14 14.43 2.53 6.89
CA LEU A 14 13.23 2.55 6.04
C LEU A 14 13.63 3.34 4.79
N ALA A 15 14.10 2.65 3.75
CA ALA A 15 14.16 3.24 2.44
C ALA A 15 12.71 3.64 2.09
N SER A 16 12.44 4.93 1.98
CA SER A 16 11.20 5.47 1.45
C SER A 16 11.15 5.17 -0.04
N VAL A 17 10.93 3.90 -0.36
CA VAL A 17 10.53 3.44 -1.67
C VAL A 17 9.07 3.86 -1.81
N SER A 18 8.75 4.61 -2.86
CA SER A 18 7.37 4.97 -3.15
C SER A 18 6.51 3.70 -3.17
N VAL A 19 5.36 3.74 -2.49
CA VAL A 19 4.46 2.58 -2.38
C VAL A 19 4.01 2.03 -3.74
N CYS A 20 3.99 2.91 -4.75
CA CYS A 20 3.79 2.57 -6.14
C CYS A 20 5.05 2.84 -6.97
N PRO A 21 5.37 1.98 -7.95
CA PRO A 21 6.48 2.22 -8.86
C PRO A 21 6.21 3.44 -9.75
N ASN A 22 7.28 4.06 -10.23
CA ASN A 22 7.16 5.04 -11.30
C ASN A 22 6.72 4.35 -12.60
N GLY A 23 5.92 5.04 -13.41
CA GLY A 23 5.46 4.53 -14.71
C GLY A 23 3.97 4.29 -14.73
N LEU A 24 3.55 3.16 -15.30
CA LEU A 24 2.14 2.93 -15.59
C LEU A 24 1.30 2.78 -14.32
N TYR A 25 1.77 2.01 -13.32
CA TYR A 25 1.07 1.79 -12.04
C TYR A 25 1.57 2.73 -10.94
N SER A 26 1.47 4.04 -11.15
CA SER A 26 2.01 5.03 -10.22
C SER A 26 0.98 5.64 -9.26
N ASN A 27 -0.29 5.25 -9.33
CA ASN A 27 -1.36 5.89 -8.56
C ASN A 27 -1.81 4.98 -7.39
N PRO A 28 -1.60 5.38 -6.13
CA PRO A 28 -2.08 4.61 -5.00
C PRO A 28 -3.60 4.72 -4.87
N GLN A 29 -4.30 3.60 -4.84
CA GLN A 29 -5.75 3.50 -4.66
C GLN A 29 -6.08 2.44 -3.60
N CYS A 30 -7.14 2.69 -2.83
CA CYS A 30 -7.76 1.68 -1.97
C CYS A 30 -8.92 1.04 -2.74
N CYS A 31 -8.86 -0.27 -2.99
CA CYS A 31 -9.83 -0.98 -3.84
C CYS A 31 -10.52 -2.12 -3.10
N GLY A 32 -11.74 -2.46 -3.51
CA GLY A 32 -12.49 -3.61 -3.01
C GLY A 32 -11.97 -4.93 -3.58
N ALA A 33 -12.83 -5.66 -4.29
CA ALA A 33 -12.45 -6.92 -4.92
C ALA A 33 -11.60 -6.66 -6.19
N ASN A 34 -10.48 -7.39 -6.31
CA ASN A 34 -9.75 -7.50 -7.56
C ASN A 34 -10.24 -8.73 -8.34
N VAL A 35 -11.09 -8.51 -9.34
CA VAL A 35 -11.67 -9.58 -10.16
C VAL A 35 -10.66 -9.94 -11.25
N LEU A 36 -10.29 -11.22 -11.32
CA LEU A 36 -9.29 -11.76 -12.26
C LEU A 36 -7.84 -11.26 -12.04
N GLY A 37 -7.54 -10.58 -10.94
CA GLY A 37 -6.19 -10.16 -10.58
C GLY A 37 -5.68 -8.90 -11.31
N VAL A 38 -6.51 -8.30 -12.16
CA VAL A 38 -6.17 -7.09 -12.93
C VAL A 38 -7.25 -6.01 -12.85
N ALA A 39 -8.50 -6.37 -12.53
CA ALA A 39 -9.63 -5.46 -12.56
C ALA A 39 -10.09 -5.18 -11.13
N ALA A 40 -9.62 -4.07 -10.58
CA ALA A 40 -9.95 -3.67 -9.23
C ALA A 40 -11.23 -2.83 -9.24
N LEU A 41 -12.25 -3.29 -8.50
CA LEU A 41 -13.52 -2.60 -8.34
C LEU A 41 -13.54 -1.74 -7.08
N ASP A 42 -14.43 -0.74 -7.10
CA ASP A 42 -14.71 0.12 -5.95
C ASP A 42 -13.43 0.77 -5.39
N CYS A 43 -12.59 1.25 -6.32
CA CYS A 43 -11.37 1.96 -6.01
C CYS A 43 -11.63 3.43 -5.69
N HIS A 44 -10.89 3.99 -4.74
CA HIS A 44 -10.80 5.42 -4.49
C HIS A 44 -9.40 5.82 -4.05
N THR A 45 -9.05 7.10 -4.23
CA THR A 45 -7.76 7.63 -3.77
C THR A 45 -7.75 7.77 -2.25
N PRO A 46 -6.72 7.26 -1.55
CA PRO A 46 -6.60 7.38 -0.09
C PRO A 46 -6.77 8.83 0.35
N ARG A 47 -7.44 9.06 1.48
CA ARG A 47 -7.71 10.43 1.97
C ARG A 47 -6.47 11.13 2.55
N VAL A 48 -5.39 10.38 2.74
CA VAL A 48 -4.13 10.83 3.33
C VAL A 48 -2.97 10.30 2.51
N ASP A 49 -1.81 10.95 2.63
CA ASP A 49 -0.60 10.51 1.96
C ASP A 49 -0.12 9.17 2.53
N VAL A 50 0.16 8.23 1.62
CA VAL A 50 0.59 6.87 1.94
C VAL A 50 2.08 6.70 1.61
N LEU A 51 2.92 7.01 2.58
CA LEU A 51 4.38 7.10 2.41
C LEU A 51 5.11 5.76 2.50
N THR A 52 4.48 4.75 3.10
CA THR A 52 5.07 3.41 3.28
C THR A 52 4.00 2.33 3.09
N GLY A 53 4.40 1.12 2.70
CA GLY A 53 3.48 -0.01 2.55
C GLY A 53 2.62 -0.28 3.80
N PRO A 54 3.18 -0.34 5.01
CA PRO A 54 2.39 -0.51 6.23
C PRO A 54 1.37 0.60 6.47
N ILE A 55 1.73 1.86 6.18
CA ILE A 55 0.78 2.99 6.27
C ILE A 55 -0.31 2.84 5.22
N PHE A 56 0.04 2.48 3.99
CA PHE A 56 -0.92 2.29 2.91
C PHE A 56 -1.94 1.20 3.24
N GLN A 57 -1.46 0.06 3.73
CA GLN A 57 -2.31 -1.04 4.16
C GLN A 57 -3.24 -0.65 5.32
N ALA A 58 -2.71 0.04 6.33
CA ALA A 58 -3.52 0.49 7.47
C ALA A 58 -4.60 1.49 7.04
N VAL A 59 -4.28 2.41 6.14
CA VAL A 59 -5.22 3.39 5.59
C VAL A 59 -6.33 2.70 4.81
N CYS A 60 -6.01 1.82 3.86
CA CYS A 60 -7.04 1.13 3.08
C CYS A 60 -7.89 0.18 3.93
N ALA A 61 -7.30 -0.47 4.95
CA ALA A 61 -8.05 -1.26 5.91
C ALA A 61 -9.05 -0.41 6.72
N ALA A 62 -8.64 0.80 7.15
CA ALA A 62 -9.52 1.74 7.83
C ALA A 62 -10.61 2.31 6.90
N GLU A 63 -10.31 2.45 5.62
CA GLU A 63 -11.22 2.96 4.58
C GLU A 63 -12.13 1.86 3.98
N GLY A 64 -12.69 1.03 4.87
CA GLY A 64 -13.69 0.02 4.50
C GLY A 64 -13.13 -1.38 4.21
N GLY A 65 -11.96 -1.72 4.78
CA GLY A 65 -11.38 -3.06 4.64
C GLY A 65 -10.84 -3.33 3.22
N LYS A 66 -10.37 -2.29 2.54
CA LYS A 66 -9.93 -2.33 1.15
C LYS A 66 -8.47 -2.75 1.01
N GLN A 67 -8.12 -3.22 -0.18
CA GLN A 67 -6.77 -3.58 -0.57
C GLN A 67 -5.98 -2.34 -1.04
N PRO A 68 -4.72 -2.20 -0.63
CA PRO A 68 -3.81 -1.18 -1.14
C PRO A 68 -3.27 -1.59 -2.52
N LEU A 69 -3.68 -0.90 -3.58
CA LEU A 69 -3.28 -1.21 -4.95
C LEU A 69 -2.66 0.01 -5.65
N CYS A 70 -1.82 -0.27 -6.63
CA CYS A 70 -1.22 0.71 -7.52
C CYS A 70 -1.85 0.62 -8.89
N CYS A 71 -2.54 1.67 -9.31
CA CYS A 71 -3.40 1.68 -10.49
C CYS A 71 -2.88 2.64 -11.58
N VAL A 72 -3.36 2.42 -12.81
CA VAL A 72 -2.94 3.22 -13.97
C VAL A 72 -3.49 4.65 -13.98
N VAL A 73 -4.63 4.86 -13.34
CA VAL A 73 -5.26 6.17 -13.21
C VAL A 73 -5.85 6.35 -11.82
N PRO A 74 -5.90 7.58 -11.29
CA PRO A 74 -6.44 7.86 -9.96
C PRO A 74 -7.98 8.01 -9.97
N VAL A 75 -8.71 7.39 -10.91
CA VAL A 75 -10.16 7.61 -11.07
C VAL A 75 -10.96 6.59 -10.26
N ALA A 76 -11.92 7.06 -9.47
CA ALA A 76 -12.79 6.21 -8.67
C ALA A 76 -13.93 5.58 -9.49
N GLY A 77 -14.40 4.40 -9.06
CA GLY A 77 -15.67 3.82 -9.53
C GLY A 77 -15.66 3.11 -10.89
N GLN A 78 -14.49 2.72 -11.41
CA GLN A 78 -14.34 1.90 -12.62
C GLN A 78 -13.52 0.64 -12.32
N ASP A 79 -13.57 -0.34 -13.23
CA ASP A 79 -12.57 -1.41 -13.29
C ASP A 79 -11.23 -0.78 -13.66
N LEU A 80 -10.35 -0.67 -12.67
CA LEU A 80 -9.00 -0.15 -12.87
C LEU A 80 -8.04 -1.30 -13.10
N LEU A 81 -7.12 -1.11 -14.05
CA LEU A 81 -5.92 -1.91 -14.13
C LEU A 81 -5.01 -1.56 -12.95
N CYS A 82 -4.83 -2.49 -12.03
CA CYS A 82 -4.03 -2.31 -10.83
C CYS A 82 -3.16 -3.52 -10.50
N GLU A 83 -2.04 -3.25 -9.85
CA GLU A 83 -1.12 -4.23 -9.27
C GLU A 83 -1.05 -4.05 -7.75
N GLU A 84 -0.60 -5.08 -7.04
CA GLU A 84 -0.40 -5.00 -5.58
C GLU A 84 0.69 -3.97 -5.24
N ALA A 85 0.43 -3.19 -4.18
CA ALA A 85 1.40 -2.23 -3.70
C ALA A 85 2.63 -2.93 -3.09
N GLN A 86 3.80 -2.29 -3.21
CA GLN A 86 5.01 -2.85 -2.63
C GLN A 86 5.06 -2.66 -1.12
N GLY A 87 5.52 -3.68 -0.40
CA GLY A 87 5.71 -3.60 1.06
C GLY A 87 4.40 -3.66 1.86
N THR A 88 3.30 -4.11 1.26
CA THR A 88 2.06 -4.50 1.95
C THR A 88 2.05 -6.01 2.16
N PHE A 89 1.61 -6.50 3.32
CA PHE A 89 1.77 -7.91 3.74
C PHE A 89 0.45 -8.59 4.10
#